data_AF-A0A9E5U4Y3-F1
#
_entry.id   AF-A0A9E5U4Y3-F1
#
_cell.length_a   1.000
_cell.length_b   1.000
_cell.length_c   1.000
_cell.angle_alpha   90.00
_cell.angle_beta   90.00
_cell.angle_gamma   90.00
#
_symmetry.space_group_name_H-M   'P 1'
#
loop_
_entity.id
_entity.type
_entity.pdbx_description
1 polymer ?
#
loop_
_entity_poly.entity_id
_entity_poly.type
_entity_poly.pdbx_seq_one_letter_code
_entity_poly.pdbx_strand_id
1 'polypeptide(L)' 'ILTFLVFFPGIAGIVCLFLPQQRLRQFAFAAALLEFLVSLPLFWTFEIGRVEFQNFASVPWIPDW' A
#
# COMPACT_ATOMS: atom_id res chain seq x y z
N ILE A 1 -0.71 7.46 -4.22
CA ILE A 1 -0.81 6.00 -4.50
C ILE A 1 0.21 5.23 -3.67
N LEU A 2 1.52 5.47 -3.83
CA LEU A 2 2.56 4.75 -3.06
C LEU A 2 2.42 4.87 -1.53
N THR A 3 2.20 6.08 -1.01
CA THR A 3 1.98 6.28 0.43
C THR A 3 0.80 5.45 0.92
N PHE A 4 -0.30 5.40 0.15
CA PHE A 4 -1.43 4.54 0.48
C PHE A 4 -1.02 3.07 0.51
N LEU A 5 -0.35 2.59 -0.54
CA LEU A 5 0.05 1.18 -0.64
C LEU A 5 1.05 0.74 0.46
N VAL A 6 1.85 1.68 0.96
CA VAL A 6 2.81 1.39 2.04
C VAL A 6 2.09 1.33 3.40
N PHE A 7 1.21 2.29 3.69
CA PHE A 7 0.64 2.43 5.03
C PHE A 7 -0.70 1.70 5.23
N PHE A 8 -1.48 1.51 4.17
CA PHE A 8 -2.81 0.91 4.24
C PHE A 8 -2.79 -0.53 4.78
N PRO A 9 -1.89 -1.44 4.35
CA PRO A 9 -1.82 -2.79 4.91
C PRO A 9 -1.53 -2.79 6.42
N GLY A 10 -0.70 -1.85 6.89
CA GLY A 10 -0.41 -1.66 8.31
C GLY A 10 -1.65 -1.23 9.09
N ILE A 11 -2.38 -0.23 8.59
CA ILE A 11 -3.63 0.24 9.19
C ILE A 11 -4.69 -0.88 9.20
N ALA A 12 -4.86 -1.60 8.08
CA ALA A 12 -5.78 -2.72 7.98
C ALA A 12 -5.42 -3.84 8.99
N GLY A 13 -4.13 -4.14 9.15
CA GLY A 13 -3.63 -5.06 10.17
C GLY A 13 -3.97 -4.63 11.60
N ILE A 14 -3.84 -3.33 11.91
CA ILE A 14 -4.25 -2.79 13.22
C ILE A 14 -5.77 -2.95 13.42
N VAL A 15 -6.58 -2.65 12.40
CA VAL A 15 -8.05 -2.80 12.48
C VAL A 15 -8.44 -4.26 12.72
N CYS A 16 -7.74 -5.21 12.11
CA CYS A 16 -7.94 -6.65 12.35
C CYS A 16 -7.82 -7.04 13.83
N LEU A 17 -6.99 -6.35 14.63
CA LEU A 17 -6.85 -6.64 16.07
C LEU A 17 -8.12 -6.36 16.87
N PHE A 18 -9.00 -5.50 16.36
CA PHE A 18 -10.24 -5.09 17.02
C PHE A 18 -11.49 -5.79 16.45
N LEU A 19 -11.34 -6.62 15.42
CA LEU A 19 -12.46 -7.29 14.76
C LEU A 19 -12.74 -8.67 15.37
N PRO A 20 -14.03 -9.07 15.46
CA PRO A 20 -14.38 -10.42 15.88
C PRO A 20 -13.94 -11.44 14.82
N GLN A 21 -13.60 -12.65 15.26
CA GLN A 21 -13.02 -13.70 14.43
C GLN A 21 -13.87 -14.05 13.19
N GLN A 22 -15.21 -13.92 13.28
CA GLN A 22 -16.10 -14.20 12.13
C GLN A 22 -15.92 -13.20 10.97
N ARG A 23 -15.54 -11.95 11.27
CA ARG A 23 -15.38 -10.88 10.26
C ARG A 23 -13.93 -10.71 9.81
N LEU A 24 -12.97 -11.24 10.56
CA LEU A 24 -11.53 -11.09 10.31
C LEU A 24 -11.15 -11.50 8.89
N ARG A 25 -11.59 -12.68 8.44
CA ARG A 25 -11.30 -13.20 7.10
C ARG A 25 -11.86 -12.31 5.99
N GLN A 26 -13.12 -11.89 6.12
CA GLN A 26 -13.79 -11.07 5.12
C GLN A 26 -13.14 -9.69 5.02
N PHE A 27 -12.83 -9.08 6.16
CA PHE A 27 -12.16 -7.79 6.21
C PHE A 27 -10.74 -7.85 5.66
N ALA A 28 -9.93 -8.83 6.08
CA ALA A 28 -8.57 -8.99 5.58
C ALA A 28 -8.53 -9.20 4.06
N PHE A 29 -9.47 -10.00 3.53
CA PHE A 29 -9.61 -10.20 2.09
C PHE A 29 -10.04 -8.90 1.38
N ALA A 30 -11.03 -8.18 1.90
CA ALA A 30 -11.49 -6.93 1.31
C ALA A 30 -10.38 -5.86 1.31
N ALA A 31 -9.59 -5.77 2.39
CA ALA A 31 -8.43 -4.89 2.46
C ALA A 31 -7.37 -5.27 1.42
N ALA A 32 -6.99 -6.56 1.33
CA ALA A 32 -6.03 -7.01 0.34
C ALA A 32 -6.51 -6.81 -1.10
N LEU A 33 -7.80 -7.00 -1.37
CA LEU A 33 -8.40 -6.75 -2.68
C LEU A 33 -8.36 -5.25 -3.03
N LEU A 34 -8.72 -4.38 -2.10
CA LEU A 34 -8.67 -2.93 -2.29
C LEU A 34 -7.23 -2.48 -2.57
N GLU A 35 -6.27 -2.97 -1.78
CA GLU A 35 -4.85 -2.71 -1.95
C GLU A 35 -4.36 -3.11 -3.35
N PHE A 36 -4.76 -4.30 -3.81
CA PHE A 36 -4.47 -4.76 -5.16
C PHE A 36 -5.09 -3.86 -6.24
N LEU A 37 -6.35 -3.45 -6.08
CA LEU A 37 -7.00 -2.54 -7.04
C LEU A 37 -6.31 -1.18 -7.11
N VAL A 38 -5.80 -0.68 -5.98
CA VAL A 38 -5.05 0.59 -5.93
C VAL A 38 -3.65 0.45 -6.54
N SER A 39 -3.07 -0.75 -6.57
CA SER A 39 -1.77 -0.98 -7.21
C SER A 39 -1.87 -1.10 -8.72
N LEU A 40 -3.01 -1.54 -9.28
CA LEU A 40 -3.22 -1.69 -10.73
C LEU A 40 -2.88 -0.42 -11.54
N PRO A 41 -3.31 0.80 -11.17
CA PRO A 41 -2.92 2.03 -11.85
C PRO A 41 -1.42 2.19 -12.09
N LEU A 42 -0.56 1.66 -11.20
CA LEU A 42 0.90 1.76 -11.34
C LEU A 42 1.43 1.03 -12.57
N PHE A 43 0.71 0.03 -13.08
CA PHE A 43 1.07 -0.67 -14.30
C PHE A 43 1.05 0.26 -15.52
N TRP A 44 0.08 1.17 -15.59
CA TRP A 44 -0.03 2.12 -16.71
C TRP A 44 0.87 3.35 -16.55
N THR A 45 1.31 3.66 -15.32
CA THR A 45 2.27 4.76 -15.10
C THR A 45 3.73 4.33 -15.29
N PHE A 46 3.98 3.04 -15.49
CA PHE A 46 5.32 2.51 -15.70
C PHE A 46 5.77 2.67 -17.16
N GLU A 47 6.88 3.35 -17.37
CA GLU A 47 7.52 3.54 -18.67
C GLU A 47 8.63 2.52 -18.91
N ILE A 48 8.51 1.76 -20.00
CA ILE A 48 9.56 0.81 -20.40
C ILE A 48 10.74 1.58 -21.02
N GLY A 49 11.97 1.23 -20.62
CA GLY A 49 13.20 1.80 -21.19
C GLY A 49 13.87 2.88 -20.34
N ARG A 50 13.30 3.23 -19.18
CA ARG A 50 13.99 4.05 -18.17
C ARG A 50 14.74 3.15 -17.17
N VAL A 51 15.97 3.54 -16.83
CA VAL A 51 16.84 2.82 -15.88
C VAL A 51 16.56 3.20 -14.42
N GLU A 52 15.81 4.28 -14.21
CA GLU A 52 15.52 4.85 -12.90
C GLU A 52 14.41 4.10 -12.16
N PHE A 53 14.42 4.19 -10.82
CA PHE A 53 13.27 3.76 -10.02
C PHE A 53 12.07 4.65 -10.31
N GLN A 54 11.02 4.06 -10.87
CA GLN A 54 9.76 4.74 -11.16
C GLN A 54 8.78 4.58 -10.01
N ASN A 55 7.84 5.52 -9.89
CA ASN A 55 6.95 5.60 -8.73
C ASN A 55 7.76 5.61 -7.43
N PHE A 56 8.66 6.59 -7.30
CA PHE A 56 9.48 6.80 -6.12
C PHE A 56 8.85 7.87 -5.20
N ALA A 57 8.91 7.64 -3.90
CA ALA A 57 8.55 8.63 -2.89
C ALA A 57 9.65 8.67 -1.83
N SER A 58 10.16 9.86 -1.55
CA SER A 58 11.10 10.10 -0.44
C SER A 58 10.53 11.15 0.48
N VAL A 59 10.67 10.89 1.78
CA VAL A 59 10.43 11.87 2.84
C VAL A 59 11.68 11.85 3.71
N PRO A 60 12.35 13.00 3.92
CA PRO A 60 13.52 13.06 4.79
C PRO A 60 13.08 12.71 6.22
N TRP A 61 13.48 11.53 6.68
CA TRP A 61 13.14 11.05 8.02
C TRP A 61 14.05 11.69 9.06
N ILE A 62 15.34 11.83 8.76
CA ILE A 62 16.31 12.50 9.61
C ILE A 62 16.87 13.67 8.79
N PRO A 63 16.83 14.92 9.29
CA PRO A 63 17.44 16.04 8.60
C PRO A 63 18.93 15.77 8.39
N ASP A 64 19.46 16.12 7.22
CA ASP A 64 20.90 16.17 7.03
C ASP A 64 21.47 17.12 8.09
N TRP A 65 22.48 16.61 8.80
CA TRP A 65 23.18 17.24 9.93
C TRP A 65 23.64 18.67 9.63
#